data_AF-A0A444RRP0-F1
#
_entry.id   AF-A0A444RRP0-F1
#
_cell.length_a   1.000
_cell.length_b   1.000
_cell.length_c   1.000
_cell.angle_alpha   90.00
_cell.angle_beta   90.00
_cell.angle_gamma   90.00
#
_symmetry.space_group_name_H-M   'P 1'
#
loop_
_entity.id
_entity.type
_entity.pdbx_description
1 polymer ?
#
loop_
_entity_poly.entity_id
_entity_poly.type
_entity_poly.pdbx_seq_one_letter_code
_entity_poly.pdbx_strand_id
1 'polypeptide(L)'
;MPPINPTSGLGHRMANPTDGAVFFKIQEEGRQSSTSNKWGSTPLMTEGYEYEYTIPACLQPGYYLVRHERIALHAAFAYPGVQFYPNCHQLKITGLGTAVPTDLVSFPGGYASDDPGVTFNAYLPGEYTVSGPAVFTC
;
A
#
# COMPACT_ATOMS: atom_id res chain seq x y z
N MET A 1 -37.58 -7.07 -14.38
CA MET A 1 -36.74 -6.75 -13.19
C MET A 1 -36.71 -5.23 -13.07
N PRO A 2 -37.22 -4.64 -11.97
CA PRO A 2 -37.19 -3.19 -11.82
C PRO A 2 -35.74 -2.71 -11.55
N PRO A 3 -35.36 -1.53 -12.05
CA PRO A 3 -34.04 -0.96 -11.81
C PRO A 3 -33.88 -0.58 -10.33
N ILE A 4 -32.75 -0.93 -9.75
CA ILE A 4 -32.40 -0.64 -8.36
C ILE A 4 -32.04 0.85 -8.27
N ASN A 5 -32.87 1.62 -7.57
CA ASN A 5 -32.66 3.04 -7.30
C ASN A 5 -31.68 3.20 -6.11
N PRO A 6 -30.50 3.83 -6.29
CA PRO A 6 -29.41 3.73 -5.31
C PRO A 6 -29.43 4.75 -4.15
N THR A 7 -30.56 5.39 -3.83
CA THR A 7 -30.57 6.59 -2.95
C THR A 7 -31.17 6.43 -1.55
N SER A 8 -31.28 5.23 -0.97
CA SER A 8 -31.84 5.10 0.40
C SER A 8 -31.17 4.05 1.30
N GLY A 9 -29.84 4.04 1.36
CA GLY A 9 -29.13 3.30 2.39
C GLY A 9 -27.76 3.89 2.63
N LEU A 10 -27.42 4.15 3.89
CA LEU A 10 -26.06 4.30 4.39
C LEU A 10 -25.32 2.97 4.15
N GLY A 11 -25.01 2.70 2.89
CA GLY A 11 -24.23 1.56 2.43
C GLY A 11 -22.84 2.09 2.12
N HIS A 12 -21.89 1.63 2.93
CA HIS A 12 -20.44 1.75 2.80
C HIS A 12 -20.02 1.46 1.34
N ARG A 13 -20.11 2.46 0.46
CA ARG A 13 -19.56 2.38 -0.88
C ARG A 13 -18.06 2.33 -0.68
N MET A 14 -17.40 1.30 -1.20
CA MET A 14 -15.96 1.39 -1.43
C MET A 14 -15.75 2.69 -2.20
N ALA A 15 -15.04 3.66 -1.62
CA ALA A 15 -14.68 4.85 -2.35
C ALA A 15 -13.98 4.40 -3.64
N ASN A 16 -14.35 4.98 -4.77
CA ASN A 16 -13.68 4.66 -6.02
C ASN A 16 -12.19 5.01 -5.85
N PRO A 17 -11.24 4.09 -6.12
CA PRO A 17 -9.81 4.30 -5.90
C PRO A 17 -9.23 5.56 -6.56
N THR A 18 -9.93 6.10 -7.56
CA THR A 18 -9.53 7.29 -8.31
C THR A 18 -10.17 8.59 -7.84
N ASP A 19 -11.13 8.56 -6.89
CA ASP A 19 -11.94 9.73 -6.50
C ASP A 19 -11.27 10.59 -5.41
N GLY A 20 -9.97 10.48 -5.22
CA GLY A 20 -9.17 11.29 -4.29
C GLY A 20 -8.27 10.47 -3.40
N ALA A 21 -7.82 11.08 -2.31
CA ALA A 21 -6.98 10.43 -1.31
C ALA A 21 -7.81 9.47 -0.46
N VAL A 22 -7.66 8.17 -0.67
CA VAL A 22 -8.49 7.11 -0.05
C VAL A 22 -7.69 5.93 0.49
N PHE A 23 -6.38 5.87 0.23
CA PHE A 23 -5.51 4.80 0.67
C PHE A 23 -4.71 5.22 1.91
N PHE A 24 -4.68 4.36 2.92
CA PHE A 24 -3.76 4.43 4.06
C PHE A 24 -2.88 3.18 4.05
N LYS A 25 -1.67 3.29 4.57
CA LYS A 25 -0.70 2.18 4.62
C LYS A 25 -0.88 1.40 5.92
N ILE A 26 -0.89 0.07 5.87
CA ILE A 26 -1.01 -0.78 7.09
C ILE A 26 0.25 -1.60 7.38
N GLN A 27 1.13 -1.76 6.39
CA GLN A 27 2.38 -2.48 6.52
C GLN A 27 3.35 -2.04 5.43
N GLU A 28 4.63 -2.05 5.73
CA GLU A 28 5.71 -1.89 4.76
C GLU A 28 6.95 -2.65 5.21
N GLU A 29 7.77 -3.01 4.23
CA GLU A 29 9.10 -3.53 4.46
C GLU A 29 10.06 -2.92 3.43
N GLY A 30 11.20 -2.41 3.93
CA GLY A 30 12.22 -1.75 3.12
C GLY A 30 13.52 -2.54 3.05
N ARG A 31 14.64 -1.81 2.94
CA ARG A 31 15.99 -2.35 3.06
C ARG A 31 16.33 -2.55 4.54
N GLN A 32 16.93 -3.69 4.90
CA GLN A 32 17.22 -3.99 6.32
C GLN A 32 18.29 -3.07 6.95
N SER A 33 19.24 -2.59 6.16
CA SER A 33 20.23 -1.59 6.56
C SER A 33 20.85 -0.95 5.32
N SER A 34 21.52 0.20 5.46
CA SER A 34 22.17 0.89 4.35
C SER A 34 23.18 0.04 3.56
N THR A 35 23.74 -1.02 4.13
CA THR A 35 24.72 -1.89 3.47
C THR A 35 24.18 -3.28 3.14
N SER A 36 22.97 -3.62 3.57
CA SER A 36 22.39 -4.94 3.36
C SER A 36 21.85 -5.09 1.94
N ASN A 37 21.95 -6.32 1.39
CA ASN A 37 21.23 -6.73 0.18
C ASN A 37 19.94 -7.50 0.51
N LYS A 38 19.51 -7.48 1.78
CA LYS A 38 18.22 -8.02 2.23
C LYS A 38 17.18 -6.92 2.27
N TRP A 39 16.08 -7.20 1.59
CA TRP A 39 14.92 -6.33 1.39
C TRP A 39 13.66 -7.06 1.85
N GLY A 40 12.55 -6.35 2.04
CA GLY A 40 11.23 -6.97 2.23
C GLY A 40 10.85 -7.94 1.10
N SER A 41 11.38 -7.73 -0.11
CA SER A 41 11.18 -8.66 -1.23
C SER A 41 12.07 -9.90 -1.19
N THR A 42 13.13 -9.95 -0.36
CA THR A 42 14.10 -11.06 -0.34
C THR A 42 13.45 -12.40 0.03
N PRO A 43 12.59 -12.50 1.06
CA PRO A 43 11.90 -13.76 1.36
C PRO A 43 10.98 -14.22 0.22
N LEU A 44 10.38 -13.27 -0.52
CA LEU A 44 9.51 -13.54 -1.67
C LEU A 44 10.23 -14.17 -2.88
N MET A 45 11.56 -14.23 -2.84
CA MET A 45 12.40 -14.89 -3.86
C MET A 45 12.57 -16.40 -3.58
N THR A 46 12.08 -16.88 -2.44
CA THR A 46 12.07 -18.30 -2.09
C THR A 46 10.74 -18.91 -2.46
N GLU A 47 10.77 -20.08 -3.11
CA GLU A 47 9.57 -20.80 -3.51
C GLU A 47 8.69 -21.15 -2.29
N GLY A 48 7.38 -21.00 -2.45
CA GLY A 48 6.40 -21.30 -1.40
C GLY A 48 6.32 -20.26 -0.28
N TYR A 49 7.02 -19.12 -0.39
CA TYR A 49 6.88 -18.06 0.59
C TYR A 49 5.53 -17.34 0.45
N GLU A 50 4.83 -17.17 1.57
CA GLU A 50 3.59 -16.40 1.68
C GLU A 50 3.84 -15.09 2.42
N TYR A 51 3.27 -13.99 1.93
CA TYR A 51 3.36 -12.70 2.59
C TYR A 51 2.13 -12.47 3.47
N GLU A 52 2.36 -12.24 4.76
CA GLU A 52 1.30 -12.01 5.73
C GLU A 52 1.18 -10.52 6.06
N TYR A 53 -0.05 -10.09 6.32
CA TYR A 53 -0.34 -8.79 6.91
C TYR A 53 -1.50 -8.91 7.88
N THR A 54 -1.52 -8.04 8.89
CA THR A 54 -2.60 -8.00 9.88
C THR A 54 -3.51 -6.80 9.62
N ILE A 55 -4.82 -7.03 9.57
CA ILE A 55 -5.80 -5.95 9.49
C ILE A 55 -5.85 -5.26 10.87
N PRO A 56 -5.61 -3.93 10.97
CA PRO A 56 -5.68 -3.23 12.25
C PRO A 56 -7.06 -3.37 12.90
N ALA A 57 -7.11 -3.93 14.11
CA ALA A 57 -8.36 -4.30 14.78
C ALA A 57 -9.26 -3.11 15.15
N CYS A 58 -8.68 -1.90 15.23
CA CYS A 58 -9.43 -0.67 15.50
C CYS A 58 -10.19 -0.15 14.27
N LEU A 59 -9.96 -0.67 13.06
CA LEU A 59 -10.64 -0.19 11.85
C LEU A 59 -12.15 -0.40 11.93
N GLN A 60 -12.89 0.61 11.48
CA GLN A 60 -14.34 0.53 11.38
C GLN A 60 -14.77 -0.63 10.45
N PRO A 61 -15.71 -1.49 10.86
CA PRO A 61 -16.26 -2.55 10.01
C PRO A 61 -16.82 -1.99 8.69
N GLY A 62 -16.59 -2.71 7.60
CA GLY A 62 -16.94 -2.21 6.28
C GLY A 62 -16.32 -2.99 5.12
N TYR A 63 -16.54 -2.51 3.91
CA TYR A 63 -15.93 -3.03 2.69
C TYR A 63 -14.70 -2.22 2.34
N TYR A 64 -13.56 -2.89 2.19
CA TYR A 64 -12.27 -2.28 1.92
C TYR A 64 -11.65 -2.89 0.67
N LEU A 65 -10.93 -2.06 -0.09
CA LEU A 65 -10.00 -2.50 -1.11
C LEU A 65 -8.60 -2.51 -0.50
N VAL A 66 -7.90 -3.62 -0.59
CA VAL A 66 -6.49 -3.72 -0.20
C VAL A 66 -5.66 -3.65 -1.46
N ARG A 67 -4.73 -2.70 -1.52
CA ARG A 67 -3.70 -2.60 -2.55
C ARG A 67 -2.39 -3.14 -1.98
N HIS A 68 -1.96 -4.30 -2.45
CA HIS A 68 -0.63 -4.85 -2.17
C HIS A 68 0.30 -4.50 -3.34
N GLU A 69 1.56 -4.21 -3.07
CA GLU A 69 2.53 -3.97 -4.14
C GLU A 69 3.92 -4.48 -3.81
N ARG A 70 4.66 -4.78 -4.86
CA ARG A 70 6.11 -4.94 -4.81
C ARG A 70 6.74 -3.87 -5.69
N ILE A 71 7.84 -3.28 -5.21
CA ILE A 71 8.55 -2.22 -5.92
C ILE A 71 9.95 -2.73 -6.22
N ALA A 72 10.28 -2.91 -7.50
CA ALA A 72 11.60 -3.36 -7.93
C ALA A 72 12.48 -2.16 -8.28
N LEU A 73 13.63 -2.06 -7.60
CA LEU A 73 14.54 -0.93 -7.65
C LEU A 73 15.82 -1.19 -8.45
N HIS A 74 15.95 -2.35 -9.10
CA HIS A 74 17.17 -2.75 -9.82
C HIS A 74 17.54 -1.82 -10.99
N ALA A 75 16.58 -1.04 -11.49
CA ALA A 75 16.79 -0.02 -12.52
C ALA A 75 16.39 1.39 -12.06
N ALA A 76 16.16 1.61 -10.76
CA ALA A 76 15.60 2.85 -10.21
C ALA A 76 16.64 3.94 -9.88
N PHE A 77 17.88 3.83 -10.37
CA PHE A 77 18.93 4.82 -10.13
C PHE A 77 18.65 6.19 -10.77
N ALA A 78 17.71 6.24 -11.73
CA ALA A 78 17.15 7.44 -12.32
C ALA A 78 15.67 7.22 -12.62
N TYR A 79 14.90 8.31 -12.71
CA TYR A 79 13.49 8.26 -13.09
C TYR A 79 13.32 8.60 -14.59
N PRO A 80 12.50 7.86 -15.35
CA PRO A 80 11.80 6.63 -14.95
C PRO A 80 12.75 5.42 -14.89
N GLY A 81 12.47 4.48 -13.99
CA GLY A 81 13.31 3.28 -13.81
C GLY A 81 12.77 2.29 -12.77
N VAL A 82 12.10 2.80 -11.73
CA VAL A 82 11.35 1.98 -10.77
C VAL A 82 10.23 1.18 -11.45
N GLN A 83 10.00 -0.05 -10.98
CA GLN A 83 8.93 -0.92 -11.48
C GLN A 83 7.97 -1.25 -10.34
N PHE A 84 6.71 -0.83 -10.48
CA PHE A 84 5.65 -1.10 -9.52
C PHE A 84 4.82 -2.31 -9.97
N TYR A 85 4.57 -3.25 -9.05
CA TYR A 85 3.73 -4.43 -9.27
C TYR A 85 2.54 -4.43 -8.30
N PRO A 86 1.52 -3.57 -8.52
CA PRO A 86 0.35 -3.50 -7.66
C PRO A 86 -0.65 -4.62 -7.97
N ASN A 87 -1.32 -5.12 -6.94
CA ASN A 87 -2.50 -5.97 -7.02
C ASN A 87 -3.54 -5.51 -5.99
N CYS A 88 -4.81 -5.65 -6.33
CA CYS A 88 -5.89 -5.30 -5.41
C CYS A 88 -6.83 -6.48 -5.16
N HIS A 89 -7.24 -6.65 -3.91
CA HIS A 89 -8.29 -7.59 -3.49
C HIS A 89 -9.29 -6.91 -2.55
N GLN A 90 -10.50 -7.46 -2.48
CA GLN A 90 -11.61 -6.86 -1.73
C GLN A 90 -11.84 -7.64 -0.43
N LEU A 91 -12.03 -6.93 0.67
CA LEU A 91 -12.33 -7.52 1.98
C LEU A 91 -13.60 -6.92 2.58
N LYS A 92 -14.23 -7.69 3.45
CA LYS A 92 -15.23 -7.20 4.39
C LYS A 92 -14.66 -7.31 5.80
N ILE A 93 -14.28 -6.19 6.39
CA ILE A 93 -13.83 -6.11 7.78
C ILE A 93 -15.05 -6.19 8.70
N THR A 94 -14.98 -7.06 9.71
CA THR A 94 -15.95 -7.18 10.80
C THR A 94 -15.26 -6.87 12.13
N GLY A 95 -16.03 -6.61 13.19
CA GLY A 95 -15.49 -6.30 14.51
C GLY A 95 -16.20 -5.13 15.19
N LEU A 96 -15.53 -4.54 16.17
CA LEU A 96 -16.03 -3.40 16.98
C LEU A 96 -15.17 -2.14 16.82
N GLY A 97 -14.24 -2.14 15.86
CA GLY A 97 -13.41 -0.97 15.59
C GLY A 97 -14.23 0.24 15.19
N THR A 98 -13.70 1.43 15.45
CA THR A 98 -14.35 2.72 15.16
C THR A 98 -13.40 3.71 14.48
N ALA A 99 -12.13 3.33 14.29
CA ALA A 99 -11.12 4.20 13.70
C ALA A 99 -11.35 4.35 12.20
N VAL A 100 -11.22 5.59 11.75
CA VAL A 100 -11.21 6.01 10.34
C VAL A 100 -9.86 6.67 10.09
N PRO A 101 -8.98 6.07 9.26
CA PRO A 101 -7.67 6.66 8.94
C PRO A 101 -7.78 8.04 8.29
N THR A 102 -6.86 8.94 8.63
CA THR A 102 -6.88 10.34 8.16
C THR A 102 -5.68 10.72 7.29
N ASP A 103 -4.55 10.03 7.44
CA ASP A 103 -3.38 10.20 6.56
C ASP A 103 -3.58 9.37 5.29
N LEU A 104 -4.32 9.96 4.33
CA LEU A 104 -4.74 9.30 3.10
C LEU A 104 -3.94 9.80 1.90
N VAL A 105 -3.67 8.90 0.97
CA VAL A 105 -3.07 9.20 -0.34
C VAL A 105 -3.93 8.66 -1.50
N SER A 106 -3.73 9.20 -2.69
CA SER A 106 -4.39 8.76 -3.92
C SER A 106 -3.46 7.92 -4.79
N PHE A 107 -3.99 7.07 -5.66
CA PHE A 107 -3.18 6.43 -6.72
C PHE A 107 -3.89 6.62 -8.07
N PRO A 108 -3.33 7.45 -8.99
CA PRO A 108 -2.03 8.15 -8.92
C PRO A 108 -2.00 9.32 -7.91
N GLY A 109 -0.80 9.70 -7.44
CA GLY A 109 -0.54 10.85 -6.56
C GLY A 109 0.23 10.54 -5.27
N GLY A 110 0.17 9.30 -4.78
CA GLY A 110 0.80 8.87 -3.53
C GLY A 110 2.30 8.66 -3.60
N TYR A 111 2.88 8.69 -4.81
CA TYR A 111 4.32 8.65 -5.05
C TYR A 111 4.73 9.79 -5.98
N ALA A 112 5.79 10.51 -5.61
CA ALA A 112 6.44 11.50 -6.43
C ALA A 112 7.66 10.91 -7.14
N SER A 113 8.01 11.45 -8.31
CA SER A 113 9.18 10.97 -9.08
C SER A 113 10.50 11.18 -8.34
N ASP A 114 10.56 12.21 -7.49
CA ASP A 114 11.71 12.60 -6.68
C ASP A 114 11.66 12.04 -5.26
N ASP A 115 10.69 11.18 -4.93
CA ASP A 115 10.71 10.44 -3.67
C ASP A 115 11.99 9.59 -3.56
N PRO A 116 12.69 9.61 -2.41
CA PRO A 116 13.94 8.85 -2.25
C PRO A 116 13.76 7.34 -2.34
N GLY A 117 12.53 6.83 -2.15
CA GLY A 117 12.18 5.42 -2.38
C GLY A 117 11.78 5.09 -3.82
N VAL A 118 11.54 6.09 -4.67
CA VAL A 118 11.19 5.95 -6.10
C VAL A 118 12.44 6.07 -6.97
N THR A 119 13.30 7.06 -6.69
CA THR A 119 14.60 7.22 -7.34
C THR A 119 15.70 6.83 -6.35
N PHE A 120 16.17 5.59 -6.46
CA PHE A 120 17.11 4.98 -5.52
C PHE A 120 18.15 4.11 -6.23
N ASN A 121 19.43 4.28 -5.90
CA ASN A 121 20.50 3.40 -6.39
C ASN A 121 20.71 2.22 -5.43
N ALA A 122 20.05 1.10 -5.72
CA ALA A 122 20.11 -0.12 -4.89
C ALA A 122 21.50 -0.78 -4.80
N TYR A 123 22.46 -0.38 -5.65
CA TYR A 123 23.81 -0.93 -5.70
C TYR A 123 24.83 -0.20 -4.82
N LEU A 124 24.46 0.93 -4.22
CA LEU A 124 25.32 1.71 -3.34
C LEU A 124 24.86 1.59 -1.87
N PRO A 125 25.78 1.78 -0.90
CA PRO A 125 25.39 2.00 0.47
C PRO A 125 24.46 3.21 0.60
N GLY A 126 23.34 3.05 1.29
CA GLY A 126 22.37 4.13 1.47
C GLY A 126 21.14 3.67 2.22
N GLU A 127 20.69 4.49 3.17
CA GLU A 127 19.42 4.27 3.87
C GLU A 127 18.27 4.35 2.88
N TYR A 128 17.33 3.41 2.98
CA TYR A 128 16.17 3.34 2.11
C TYR A 128 14.92 3.71 2.88
N THR A 129 14.22 4.73 2.42
CA THR A 129 12.92 5.14 2.95
C THR A 129 11.83 4.64 1.99
N VAL A 130 10.89 3.84 2.51
CA VAL A 130 9.75 3.38 1.72
C VAL A 130 8.86 4.58 1.36
N SER A 131 8.50 4.72 0.08
CA SER A 131 7.64 5.82 -0.37
C SER A 131 6.19 5.71 0.12
N GLY A 132 5.47 6.82 0.10
CA GLY A 132 4.07 6.92 0.51
C GLY A 132 3.88 7.33 1.98
N PRO A 133 2.64 7.26 2.52
CA PRO A 133 2.32 7.76 3.85
C PRO A 133 2.94 6.88 4.93
N ALA A 134 2.89 7.33 6.19
CA ALA A 134 3.30 6.52 7.32
C ALA A 134 2.39 5.29 7.48
N VAL A 135 2.90 4.23 8.11
CA VAL A 135 2.07 3.09 8.51
C VAL A 135 1.05 3.55 9.54
N PHE A 136 -0.23 3.34 9.24
CA PHE A 136 -1.33 3.57 10.15
C PHE A 136 -1.22 2.65 11.36
N THR A 137 -1.35 3.23 12.54
CA THR A 137 -1.42 2.51 13.80
C THR A 137 -2.74 2.79 14.49
N CYS A 138 -3.29 1.76 15.13
CA CYS A 138 -4.13 1.99 16.30
C CYS A 138 -3.26 2.61 17.42
#